data_AF-A0A6N7GU52-F1
#
_entry.id   AF-A0A6N7GU52-F1
#
_cell.length_a   1.000
_cell.length_b   1.000
_cell.length_c   1.000
_cell.angle_alpha   90.00
_cell.angle_beta   90.00
_cell.angle_gamma   90.00
#
_symmetry.space_group_name_H-M   'P 1'
#
loop_
_entity.id
_entity.type
_entity.pdbx_description
1 polymer ?
#
loop_
_entity_poly.entity_id
_entity_poly.type
_entity_poly.pdbx_seq_one_letter_code
_entity_poly.pdbx_strand_id
1 'polypeptide(L)'
;MKREERVVKKGRKLIQSQGGNRRPAHNVIYLACPYTDPDPAVRKARFEVATAVAADLIRAGHIVYSPITMTHPIDMVLAGASNTLGSDYWVAFDEAFMEMCSEIVVIRLDGWQRSTGIRREIAYFTDRKKPIRYVNPPSSITSGQ
;
A
#
# COMPACT_ATOMS: atom_id res chain seq x y z
N MET A 1 -58.16 -20.84 -39.64
CA MET A 1 -56.95 -21.41 -40.28
C MET A 1 -56.02 -20.25 -40.62
N LYS A 2 -54.78 -20.22 -40.09
CA LYS A 2 -53.77 -19.12 -40.20
C LYS A 2 -54.19 -17.86 -39.40
N ARG A 3 -53.41 -17.37 -38.41
CA ARG A 3 -52.09 -16.66 -38.45
C ARG A 3 -52.21 -15.31 -39.17
N GLU A 4 -51.55 -14.22 -38.78
CA GLU A 4 -50.73 -13.83 -37.62
C GLU A 4 -50.99 -12.31 -37.43
N GLU A 5 -50.65 -11.55 -36.37
CA GLU A 5 -49.69 -11.65 -35.24
C GLU A 5 -50.27 -10.77 -34.08
N ARG A 6 -49.67 -10.75 -32.88
CA ARG A 6 -49.92 -9.72 -31.85
C ARG A 6 -48.62 -9.37 -31.12
N VAL A 7 -47.99 -8.25 -31.51
CA VAL A 7 -46.68 -7.79 -31.04
C VAL A 7 -46.52 -7.86 -29.53
N VAL A 8 -45.79 -8.87 -29.06
CA VAL A 8 -45.40 -9.01 -27.66
C VAL A 8 -44.26 -8.02 -27.38
N LYS A 9 -44.61 -6.86 -26.80
CA LYS A 9 -43.62 -5.94 -26.21
C LYS A 9 -42.94 -6.63 -25.02
N LYS A 10 -41.85 -7.34 -25.29
CA LYS A 10 -41.00 -8.01 -24.31
C LYS A 10 -40.34 -6.93 -23.44
N GLY A 11 -40.99 -6.59 -22.32
CA GLY A 11 -40.43 -5.67 -21.35
C GLY A 11 -39.05 -6.18 -20.91
N ARG A 12 -38.00 -5.37 -21.10
CA ARG A 12 -36.69 -5.65 -20.52
C ARG A 12 -36.88 -5.65 -18.99
N LYS A 13 -36.95 -6.84 -18.38
CA LYS A 13 -36.77 -6.94 -16.93
C LYS A 13 -35.40 -6.36 -16.64
N LEU A 14 -35.38 -5.20 -15.99
CA LEU A 14 -34.18 -4.63 -15.44
C LEU A 14 -33.61 -5.69 -14.50
N ILE A 15 -32.45 -6.27 -14.86
CA ILE A 15 -31.75 -7.18 -13.97
C ILE A 15 -31.24 -6.30 -12.84
N GLN A 16 -32.00 -6.25 -11.75
CA GLN A 16 -31.48 -5.74 -10.49
C GLN A 16 -30.25 -6.59 -10.19
N SER A 17 -29.07 -5.98 -10.21
CA SER A 17 -27.83 -6.63 -9.87
C SER A 17 -27.89 -6.98 -8.38
N GLN A 18 -28.38 -8.18 -8.12
CA GLN A 18 -28.30 -8.86 -6.82
C GLN A 18 -26.90 -8.66 -6.27
N GLY A 19 -26.83 -8.25 -4.99
CA GLY A 19 -25.65 -7.68 -4.39
C GLY A 19 -24.40 -8.45 -4.76
N GLY A 20 -23.48 -7.80 -5.49
CA GLY A 20 -22.25 -8.42 -5.94
C GLY A 20 -21.57 -9.07 -4.76
N ASN A 21 -21.36 -10.39 -4.84
CA ASN A 21 -20.77 -11.21 -3.79
C ASN A 21 -19.37 -10.65 -3.47
N ARG A 22 -19.31 -9.72 -2.51
CA ARG A 22 -18.05 -9.14 -2.05
C ARG A 22 -17.31 -10.31 -1.42
N ARG A 23 -16.31 -10.82 -2.14
CA ARG A 23 -15.24 -11.62 -1.54
C ARG A 23 -14.85 -10.90 -0.25
N PRO A 24 -14.69 -11.61 0.90
CA PRO A 24 -14.28 -10.96 2.13
C PRO A 24 -13.07 -10.08 1.81
N ALA A 25 -13.15 -8.80 2.16
CA ALA A 25 -12.11 -7.85 1.81
C ALA A 25 -10.79 -8.43 2.32
N HIS A 26 -9.89 -8.74 1.41
CA HIS A 26 -8.57 -9.24 1.80
C HIS A 26 -7.94 -8.12 2.62
N ASN A 27 -7.56 -8.42 3.88
CA ASN A 27 -6.94 -7.42 4.73
C ASN A 27 -5.53 -7.14 4.21
N VAL A 28 -5.40 -6.13 3.35
CA VAL A 28 -4.13 -5.67 2.80
C VAL A 28 -3.53 -4.66 3.76
N ILE A 29 -2.33 -4.96 4.24
CA ILE A 29 -1.51 -4.09 5.08
C ILE A 29 -0.75 -3.10 4.20
N TYR A 30 -0.82 -1.81 4.51
CA TYR A 30 0.16 -0.82 4.05
C TYR A 30 1.35 -0.80 5.02
N LEU A 31 2.55 -1.13 4.56
CA LEU A 31 3.75 -1.18 5.42
C LEU A 31 4.57 0.12 5.31
N ALA A 32 4.32 1.07 6.22
CA ALA A 32 5.03 2.34 6.28
C ALA A 32 6.43 2.21 6.90
N CYS A 33 7.42 2.80 6.23
CA CYS A 33 8.83 2.81 6.63
C CYS A 33 9.42 4.20 6.34
N PRO A 34 10.23 4.81 7.24
CA PRO A 34 10.91 6.05 6.90
C PRO A 34 11.91 5.77 5.77
N TYR A 35 11.94 6.62 4.75
CA TYR A 35 12.79 6.43 3.57
C TYR A 35 13.76 7.60 3.36
N THR A 36 13.23 8.82 3.16
CA THR A 36 13.99 10.01 2.76
C THR A 36 15.21 10.27 3.62
N ASP A 37 16.38 10.28 2.97
CA ASP A 37 17.68 10.60 3.55
C ASP A 37 18.57 11.18 2.43
N PRO A 38 19.46 12.15 2.68
CA PRO A 38 20.48 12.54 1.72
C PRO A 38 21.40 11.37 1.33
N ASP A 39 21.76 10.50 2.28
CA ASP A 39 22.69 9.39 2.03
C ASP A 39 22.01 8.21 1.28
N PRO A 40 22.48 7.84 0.07
CA PRO A 40 21.98 6.67 -0.65
C PRO A 40 22.13 5.35 0.12
N ALA A 41 23.18 5.20 0.95
CA ALA A 41 23.40 3.99 1.75
C ALA A 41 22.32 3.85 2.84
N VAL A 42 21.93 4.95 3.48
CA VAL A 42 20.83 4.98 4.46
C VAL A 42 19.49 4.68 3.79
N ARG A 43 19.23 5.22 2.57
CA ARG A 43 18.03 4.87 1.80
C ARG A 43 17.99 3.37 1.44
N LYS A 44 19.11 2.80 1.01
CA LYS A 44 19.24 1.37 0.72
C LYS A 44 19.00 0.49 1.95
N ALA A 45 19.59 0.83 3.11
CA ALA A 45 19.39 0.09 4.35
C ALA A 45 17.92 0.11 4.81
N ARG A 46 17.25 1.27 4.68
CA ARG A 46 15.80 1.41 4.97
C ARG A 46 14.92 0.58 4.02
N PHE A 47 15.29 0.50 2.74
CA PHE A 47 14.67 -0.40 1.77
C PHE A 47 14.85 -1.88 2.15
N GLU A 48 16.05 -2.29 2.55
CA GLU A 48 16.34 -3.67 2.97
C GLU A 48 15.55 -4.06 4.23
N VAL A 49 15.44 -3.15 5.21
CA VAL A 49 14.57 -3.34 6.39
C VAL A 49 13.08 -3.44 6.00
N ALA A 50 12.58 -2.55 5.13
CA ALA A 50 11.20 -2.59 4.67
C ALA A 50 10.87 -3.91 3.97
N THR A 51 11.80 -4.40 3.15
CA THR A 51 11.68 -5.67 2.42
C THR A 51 11.70 -6.87 3.38
N ALA A 52 12.58 -6.87 4.37
CA ALA A 52 12.65 -7.93 5.38
C ALA A 52 11.35 -8.01 6.22
N VAL A 53 10.86 -6.88 6.72
CA VAL A 53 9.61 -6.84 7.50
C VAL A 53 8.40 -7.22 6.63
N ALA A 54 8.37 -6.83 5.36
CA ALA A 54 7.34 -7.27 4.42
C ALA A 54 7.36 -8.79 4.25
N ALA A 55 8.55 -9.39 4.05
CA ALA A 55 8.71 -10.83 3.92
C ALA A 55 8.28 -11.60 5.17
N ASP A 56 8.55 -11.07 6.37
CA ASP A 56 8.13 -11.70 7.63
C ASP A 56 6.60 -11.64 7.83
N LEU A 57 5.96 -10.51 7.51
CA LEU A 57 4.50 -10.39 7.54
C LEU A 57 3.83 -11.31 6.50
N ILE A 58 4.41 -11.42 5.30
CA ILE A 58 3.93 -12.33 4.24
C ILE A 58 4.09 -13.79 4.68
N ARG A 59 5.22 -14.16 5.32
CA ARG A 59 5.43 -15.50 5.88
C ARG A 59 4.45 -15.83 7.01
N ALA A 60 4.00 -14.83 7.76
CA ALA A 60 2.93 -14.95 8.75
C ALA A 60 1.50 -15.01 8.14
N GLY A 61 1.36 -15.01 6.81
CA GLY A 61 0.08 -15.14 6.11
C GLY A 61 -0.66 -13.83 5.83
N HIS A 62 -0.02 -12.67 6.06
CA HIS A 62 -0.61 -11.38 5.71
C HIS A 62 -0.41 -11.02 4.23
N ILE A 63 -1.35 -10.27 3.66
CA ILE A 63 -1.19 -9.64 2.35
C ILE A 63 -0.66 -8.23 2.60
N VAL A 64 0.49 -7.89 2.00
CA VAL A 64 1.23 -6.66 2.31
C VAL A 64 1.57 -5.89 1.04
N TYR A 65 1.18 -4.62 1.00
CA TYR A 65 1.79 -3.62 0.14
C TYR A 65 2.91 -2.93 0.91
N SER A 66 4.15 -3.03 0.40
CA SER A 66 5.31 -2.34 0.96
C SER A 66 5.78 -1.30 -0.06
N PRO A 67 5.44 -0.01 0.13
CA PRO A 67 5.78 1.08 -0.79
C PRO A 67 7.26 1.07 -1.11
N ILE A 68 8.12 1.18 -0.09
CA ILE A 68 9.57 1.33 -0.27
C ILE A 68 10.19 0.12 -0.97
N THR A 69 9.71 -1.10 -0.69
CA THR A 69 10.16 -2.32 -1.37
C THR A 69 9.89 -2.27 -2.87
N MET A 70 8.78 -1.63 -3.29
CA MET A 70 8.41 -1.52 -4.69
C MET A 70 8.99 -0.26 -5.36
N THR A 71 8.93 0.90 -4.71
CA THR A 71 9.26 2.20 -5.30
C THR A 71 10.75 2.48 -5.32
N HIS A 72 11.55 2.02 -4.35
CA HIS A 72 13.01 2.21 -4.35
C HIS A 72 13.70 1.73 -5.65
N PRO A 73 13.52 0.48 -6.11
CA PRO A 73 14.14 0.03 -7.36
C PRO A 73 13.55 0.74 -8.60
N ILE A 74 12.30 1.17 -8.57
CA ILE A 74 11.67 1.91 -9.69
C ILE A 74 12.24 3.33 -9.78
N ASP A 75 12.35 4.03 -8.65
CA ASP A 75 12.94 5.37 -8.53
C ASP A 75 14.40 5.37 -9.01
N MET A 76 15.19 4.34 -8.68
CA MET A 76 16.54 4.13 -9.22
C MET A 76 16.58 3.98 -10.74
N VAL A 77 15.58 3.34 -11.36
CA VAL A 77 15.50 3.18 -12.83
C VAL A 77 15.06 4.48 -13.51
N LEU A 78 14.15 5.24 -12.89
CA LEU A 78 13.58 6.45 -13.48
C LEU A 78 14.43 7.71 -13.25
N ALA A 79 15.09 7.84 -12.09
CA ALA A 79 15.91 9.00 -11.72
C ALA A 79 17.42 8.74 -11.78
N GLY A 80 17.85 7.47 -11.74
CA GLY A 80 19.25 7.07 -11.59
C GLY A 80 19.69 6.92 -10.13
N ALA A 81 20.77 6.18 -9.89
CA ALA A 81 21.21 5.76 -8.55
C ALA A 81 21.52 6.90 -7.55
N SER A 82 21.83 8.10 -8.04
CA SER A 82 22.20 9.27 -7.25
C SER A 82 21.11 10.35 -7.13
N ASN A 83 19.90 10.09 -7.65
CA ASN A 83 18.80 11.05 -7.66
C ASN A 83 17.48 10.38 -7.20
N THR A 84 16.39 11.15 -7.09
CA THR A 84 15.03 10.64 -6.85
C THR A 84 14.03 11.45 -7.70
N LEU A 85 12.85 10.90 -8.00
CA LEU A 85 11.78 11.66 -8.67
C LEU A 85 11.10 12.74 -7.79
N GLY A 86 11.52 12.89 -6.54
CA GLY A 86 10.93 13.82 -5.57
C GLY A 86 9.73 13.23 -4.82
N SER A 87 9.38 13.85 -3.68
CA SER A 87 8.32 13.35 -2.78
C SER A 87 6.95 13.32 -3.43
N ASP A 88 6.62 14.35 -4.22
CA ASP A 88 5.23 14.68 -4.53
C ASP A 88 4.61 13.70 -5.54
N TYR A 89 5.43 13.18 -6.46
CA TYR A 89 5.06 12.09 -7.36
C TYR A 89 4.70 10.82 -6.59
N TRP A 90 5.56 10.42 -5.65
CA TRP A 90 5.38 9.21 -4.85
C TRP A 90 4.23 9.34 -3.82
N VAL A 91 3.98 10.53 -3.29
CA VAL A 91 2.87 10.81 -2.34
C VAL A 91 1.50 10.46 -2.95
N ALA A 92 1.23 10.93 -4.18
CA ALA A 92 -0.04 10.66 -4.87
C ALA A 92 -0.17 9.19 -5.29
N PHE A 93 0.95 8.59 -5.72
CA PHE A 93 1.04 7.17 -6.05
C PHE A 93 0.71 6.28 -4.83
N ASP A 94 1.30 6.58 -3.68
CA ASP A 94 1.06 5.85 -2.43
C ASP A 94 -0.37 6.03 -1.90
N GLU A 95 -0.99 7.20 -2.07
CA GLU A 95 -2.38 7.44 -1.66
C GLU A 95 -3.39 6.53 -2.38
N ALA A 96 -3.16 6.22 -3.66
CA ALA A 96 -3.96 5.25 -4.41
C ALA A 96 -3.86 3.83 -3.81
N PHE A 97 -2.70 3.42 -3.31
CA PHE A 97 -2.55 2.13 -2.61
C PHE A 97 -3.09 2.17 -1.18
N MET A 98 -2.94 3.29 -0.45
CA MET A 98 -3.52 3.47 0.89
C MET A 98 -5.06 3.39 0.89
N GLU A 99 -5.71 3.79 -0.21
CA GLU A 99 -7.16 3.65 -0.36
C GLU A 99 -7.58 2.17 -0.28
N MET A 100 -6.84 1.31 -0.99
CA MET A 100 -7.09 -0.13 -1.11
C MET A 100 -6.70 -0.94 0.14
N CYS A 101 -5.80 -0.44 0.98
CA CYS A 101 -5.34 -1.14 2.18
C CYS A 101 -6.36 -1.07 3.33
N SER A 102 -6.52 -2.13 4.11
CA SER A 102 -7.44 -2.17 5.26
C SER A 102 -6.84 -1.59 6.53
N GLU A 103 -5.52 -1.68 6.70
CA GLU A 103 -4.77 -1.23 7.88
C GLU A 103 -3.38 -0.73 7.49
N ILE A 104 -2.73 0.00 8.39
CA ILE A 104 -1.32 0.43 8.28
C ILE A 104 -0.47 -0.20 9.38
N VAL A 105 0.68 -0.73 9.00
CA VAL A 105 1.74 -1.17 9.92
C VAL A 105 2.92 -0.23 9.74
N VAL A 106 3.39 0.39 10.83
CA VAL A 106 4.52 1.32 10.83
C VAL A 106 5.76 0.65 11.42
N ILE A 107 6.86 0.63 10.68
CA ILE A 107 8.16 0.17 11.18
C ILE A 107 8.80 1.25 12.05
N ARG A 108 9.07 0.92 13.32
CA ARG A 108 9.71 1.82 14.29
C ARG A 108 11.23 1.87 14.11
N LEU A 109 11.68 2.30 12.92
CA LEU A 109 13.08 2.68 12.67
C LEU A 109 13.39 4.06 13.25
N ASP A 110 14.65 4.34 13.56
CA ASP A 110 15.05 5.63 14.12
C ASP A 110 14.62 6.80 13.23
N GLY A 111 14.03 7.81 13.87
CA GLY A 111 13.46 8.97 13.18
C GLY A 111 12.04 8.77 12.62
N TRP A 112 11.40 7.58 12.74
CA TRP A 112 10.03 7.35 12.22
C TRP A 112 9.02 8.42 12.68
N GLN A 113 9.08 8.83 13.96
CA GLN A 113 8.21 9.87 14.54
C GLN A 113 8.42 11.25 13.89
N ARG A 114 9.63 11.52 13.39
CA ARG A 114 10.01 12.77 12.73
C ARG A 114 9.71 12.78 11.23
N SER A 115 9.49 11.62 10.61
CA SER A 115 9.13 11.50 9.19
C SER A 115 7.80 12.21 8.88
N THR A 116 7.83 13.13 7.92
CA THR A 116 6.64 13.81 7.37
C THR A 116 5.74 12.84 6.63
N GLY A 117 6.30 11.93 5.84
CA GLY A 117 5.57 10.88 5.12
C GLY A 117 4.76 10.00 6.06
N ILE A 118 5.42 9.44 7.09
CA ILE A 118 4.72 8.58 8.07
C ILE A 118 3.63 9.33 8.82
N ARG A 119 3.82 10.60 9.19
CA ARG A 119 2.76 11.39 9.83
C ARG A 119 1.54 11.58 8.90
N ARG A 120 1.77 11.85 7.61
CA ARG A 120 0.71 11.95 6.59
C ARG A 120 -0.01 10.61 6.42
N GLU A 121 0.73 9.50 6.33
CA GLU A 121 0.18 8.14 6.21
C GLU A 121 -0.66 7.77 7.45
N ILE A 122 -0.13 7.97 8.65
CA ILE A 122 -0.88 7.73 9.90
C ILE A 122 -2.16 8.57 9.95
N ALA A 123 -2.11 9.85 9.56
CA ALA A 123 -3.29 10.71 9.48
C ALA A 123 -4.33 10.16 8.48
N TYR A 124 -3.90 9.79 7.27
CA TYR A 124 -4.78 9.23 6.23
C TYR A 124 -5.59 8.02 6.73
N PHE A 125 -4.96 7.10 7.45
CA PHE A 125 -5.62 5.92 8.04
C PHE A 125 -6.46 6.28 9.27
N THR A 126 -6.00 7.22 10.13
CA THR A 126 -6.73 7.71 11.31
C THR A 126 -8.07 8.33 10.91
N ASP A 127 -8.06 9.25 9.95
CA ASP A 127 -9.26 9.97 9.48
C ASP A 127 -10.32 9.01 8.89
N ARG A 128 -9.85 7.90 8.31
CA ARG A 128 -10.68 6.83 7.75
C ARG A 128 -11.04 5.72 8.75
N LYS A 129 -10.64 5.87 10.01
CA LYS A 129 -10.86 4.89 11.10
C LYS A 129 -10.32 3.50 10.78
N LYS A 130 -9.27 3.41 9.96
CA LYS A 130 -8.57 2.17 9.62
C LYS A 130 -7.55 1.84 10.74
N PRO A 131 -7.30 0.56 11.09
CA PRO A 131 -6.37 0.22 12.15
C PRO A 131 -4.93 0.66 11.88
N ILE A 132 -4.21 1.02 12.95
CA ILE A 132 -2.79 1.39 12.95
C ILE A 132 -2.05 0.46 13.89
N ARG A 133 -0.98 -0.15 13.41
CA ARG A 133 -0.10 -1.06 14.15
C ARG A 133 1.35 -0.61 14.05
N TYR A 134 2.16 -1.04 15.01
CA TYR A 134 3.60 -0.75 15.05
C TYR A 134 4.39 -2.05 15.17
N VAL A 135 5.51 -2.14 14.46
CA VAL A 135 6.46 -3.25 14.52
C VAL A 135 7.88 -2.71 14.70
N ASN A 136 8.76 -3.53 15.28
CA ASN A 136 10.19 -3.24 15.31
C ASN A 136 10.87 -3.86 14.07
N PRO A 137 11.97 -3.26 13.58
CA PRO A 137 12.83 -3.95 12.61
C PRO A 137 13.45 -5.22 13.22
N PRO A 138 13.87 -6.19 12.40
CA PRO A 138 14.56 -7.39 12.87
C PRO A 138 15.88 -7.04 13.57
N SER A 139 16.14 -7.66 14.73
CA SER A 139 17.32 -7.37 15.57
C SER A 139 18.65 -7.54 14.85
N SER A 140 18.71 -8.40 13.83
CA SER A 140 19.90 -8.69 13.03
C SER A 140 20.31 -7.58 12.06
N ILE A 141 19.46 -6.57 11.83
CA ILE A 141 19.72 -5.49 10.86
C ILE A 141 20.15 -4.19 11.57
N THR A 142 19.96 -4.09 12.89
CA THR A 142 20.29 -2.88 13.68
C THR A 142 21.74 -2.81 14.17
N SER A 143 22.55 -3.86 13.94
CA SER A 143 23.93 -3.98 14.47
C SER A 143 25.02 -3.38 13.56
N GLY A 144 24.71 -2.30 12.83
CA GLY A 144 25.60 -1.70 11.84
C GLY A 144 25.49 -0.18 11.77
N GLN A 145 25.90 0.50 12.84
CA GLN A 145 26.32 1.91 12.86
C GLN A 145 27.66 2.02 13.57
#